data_AF-A0A2E9NNE4-F1
#
_entry.id   AF-A0A2E9NNE4-F1
#
_cell.length_a   1.000
_cell.length_b   1.000
_cell.length_c   1.000
_cell.angle_alpha   90.00
_cell.angle_beta   90.00
_cell.angle_gamma   90.00
#
_symmetry.space_group_name_H-M   'P 1'
#
loop_
_entity.id
_entity.type
_entity.pdbx_description
1 polymer ?
#
loop_
_entity_poly.entity_id
_entity_poly.type
_entity_poly.pdbx_seq_one_letter_code
_entity_poly.pdbx_strand_id
1 'polypeptide(L)'
;MFVALFVILAGLQFAAHAQAAYFFEPDVSAVRFTGVIVQLLLTSTFLAVSAALMLGVDSSSRVAHGQTGGFELSDLQWLWRIPASGAIYFVLFFAAGLIIWPFVQDFYTAQLEQQRLGLLLFEWEHLNGVWFALITLPLVRLVPGGWLRAGITAGAALCLIRGIGGLVAPSPYMPASIRFWHMFEVGWSNFVYGLAIAYVFLPRRPRAEA
;
A
#
# COMPACT_ATOMS: atom_id res chain seq x y z
N MET A 1 -9.30 -3.67 16.40
CA MET A 1 -8.30 -4.46 15.65
C MET A 1 -8.86 -4.95 14.33
N PHE A 2 -9.95 -5.75 14.34
CA PHE A 2 -10.66 -6.17 13.12
C PHE A 2 -10.94 -5.02 12.13
N VAL A 3 -11.61 -3.95 12.59
CA VAL A 3 -11.94 -2.80 11.74
C VAL A 3 -10.70 -2.15 11.11
N ALA A 4 -9.60 -2.03 11.87
CA ALA A 4 -8.36 -1.47 11.35
C ALA A 4 -7.73 -2.39 10.29
N LEU A 5 -7.66 -3.70 10.54
CA LEU A 5 -7.18 -4.68 9.58
C LEU A 5 -8.06 -4.73 8.32
N PHE A 6 -9.38 -4.62 8.49
CA PHE A 6 -10.34 -4.56 7.40
C PHE A 6 -10.12 -3.36 6.52
N VAL A 7 -10.02 -2.17 7.11
CA VAL A 7 -9.75 -0.93 6.38
C VAL A 7 -8.41 -1.01 5.67
N ILE A 8 -7.38 -1.60 6.31
CA ILE A 8 -6.06 -1.76 5.70
C ILE A 8 -6.12 -2.69 4.49
N LEU A 9 -6.68 -3.88 4.67
CA LEU A 9 -6.70 -4.91 3.62
C LEU A 9 -7.64 -4.52 2.48
N ALA A 10 -8.81 -3.95 2.78
CA ALA A 10 -9.74 -3.42 1.80
C ALA A 10 -9.15 -2.24 1.04
N GLY A 11 -8.52 -1.30 1.73
CA GLY A 11 -7.90 -0.16 1.08
C GLY A 11 -6.79 -0.57 0.11
N LEU A 12 -5.93 -1.51 0.50
CA LEU A 12 -4.81 -1.98 -0.32
C LEU A 12 -5.28 -2.77 -1.54
N GLN A 13 -6.24 -3.67 -1.36
CA GLN A 13 -6.84 -4.42 -2.46
C GLN A 13 -7.57 -3.49 -3.41
N PHE A 14 -8.36 -2.52 -2.89
CA PHE A 14 -9.17 -1.59 -3.68
C PHE A 14 -8.31 -0.81 -4.65
N ALA A 15 -7.23 -0.23 -4.15
CA ALA A 15 -6.34 0.56 -4.98
C ALA A 15 -5.68 -0.28 -6.08
N ALA A 16 -5.29 -1.52 -5.79
CA ALA A 16 -4.71 -2.42 -6.79
C ALA A 16 -5.71 -2.74 -7.93
N HIS A 17 -6.98 -2.98 -7.59
CA HIS A 17 -8.02 -3.31 -8.58
C HIS A 17 -8.52 -2.08 -9.34
N ALA A 18 -8.67 -0.93 -8.66
CA ALA A 18 -9.05 0.33 -9.29
C ALA A 18 -7.99 0.81 -10.28
N GLN A 19 -6.71 0.65 -9.94
CA GLN A 19 -5.59 0.94 -10.84
C GLN A 19 -5.62 0.03 -12.08
N ALA A 20 -5.82 -1.28 -11.91
CA ALA A 20 -5.92 -2.20 -13.04
C ALA A 20 -7.11 -1.85 -13.97
N ALA A 21 -8.27 -1.53 -13.40
CA ALA A 21 -9.46 -1.13 -14.17
C ALA A 21 -9.23 0.16 -14.96
N TYR A 22 -8.61 1.19 -14.34
CA TYR A 22 -8.37 2.48 -14.99
C TYR A 22 -7.37 2.40 -16.16
N PHE A 23 -6.29 1.60 -16.01
CA PHE A 23 -5.23 1.54 -17.01
C PHE A 23 -5.48 0.53 -18.14
N PHE A 24 -6.22 -0.56 -17.88
CA PHE A 24 -6.32 -1.67 -18.82
C PHE A 24 -7.74 -1.96 -19.35
N GLU A 25 -8.78 -1.38 -18.76
CA GLU A 25 -10.17 -1.63 -19.19
C GLU A 25 -10.92 -0.32 -19.51
N PRO A 26 -10.92 0.15 -20.77
CA PRO A 26 -11.56 1.41 -21.15
C PRO A 26 -13.10 1.42 -21.03
N ASP A 27 -13.75 0.24 -21.05
CA ASP A 27 -15.21 0.07 -21.02
C ASP A 27 -15.66 -0.91 -19.90
N VAL A 28 -15.34 -0.61 -18.64
CA VAL A 28 -15.85 -1.42 -17.51
C VAL A 28 -17.34 -1.17 -17.31
N SER A 29 -18.17 -2.20 -17.51
CA SER A 29 -19.60 -2.11 -17.21
C SER A 29 -19.84 -1.94 -15.71
N ALA A 30 -20.88 -1.18 -15.34
CA ALA A 30 -21.23 -0.94 -13.93
C ALA A 30 -21.44 -2.23 -13.12
N VAL A 31 -21.93 -3.30 -13.76
CA VAL A 31 -22.11 -4.62 -13.15
C VAL A 31 -20.77 -5.27 -12.82
N ARG A 32 -19.81 -5.22 -13.75
CA ARG A 32 -18.46 -5.77 -13.54
C ARG A 32 -17.70 -4.99 -12.47
N PHE A 33 -17.80 -3.65 -12.51
CA PHE A 33 -17.24 -2.79 -11.47
C PHE A 33 -17.80 -3.12 -10.09
N THR A 34 -19.14 -3.20 -9.98
CA THR A 34 -19.80 -3.57 -8.72
C THR A 34 -19.38 -4.96 -8.23
N GLY A 35 -19.26 -5.94 -9.14
CA GLY A 35 -18.77 -7.28 -8.81
C GLY A 35 -17.36 -7.26 -8.23
N VAL A 36 -16.44 -6.48 -8.81
CA VAL A 36 -15.09 -6.28 -8.29
C VAL A 36 -15.13 -5.67 -6.89
N ILE A 37 -15.93 -4.62 -6.68
CA ILE A 37 -16.07 -3.98 -5.36
C ILE A 37 -16.61 -4.95 -4.31
N VAL A 38 -17.62 -5.75 -4.63
CA VAL A 38 -18.18 -6.73 -3.69
C VAL A 38 -17.14 -7.81 -3.36
N GLN A 39 -16.47 -8.37 -4.37
CA GLN A 39 -15.41 -9.36 -4.18
C GLN A 39 -14.29 -8.80 -3.28
N LEU A 40 -13.97 -7.53 -3.47
CA LEU A 40 -12.96 -6.83 -2.71
C LEU A 40 -13.32 -6.67 -1.24
N LEU A 41 -14.54 -6.20 -0.96
CA LEU A 41 -15.06 -6.06 0.39
C LEU A 41 -15.14 -7.41 1.10
N LEU A 42 -15.58 -8.46 0.40
CA LEU A 42 -15.65 -9.82 0.95
C LEU A 42 -14.26 -10.37 1.29
N THR A 43 -13.31 -10.29 0.34
CA THR A 43 -11.94 -10.79 0.53
C THR A 43 -11.27 -10.06 1.69
N SER A 44 -11.46 -8.75 1.77
CA SER A 44 -10.88 -7.92 2.82
C SER A 44 -11.52 -8.17 4.18
N THR A 45 -12.83 -8.44 4.21
CA THR A 45 -13.55 -8.87 5.42
C THR A 45 -12.95 -10.17 5.93
N PHE A 46 -12.84 -11.17 5.05
CA PHE A 46 -12.29 -12.47 5.39
C PHE A 46 -10.84 -12.38 5.91
N LEU A 47 -9.96 -11.64 5.22
CA LEU A 47 -8.57 -11.46 5.63
C LEU A 47 -8.47 -10.70 6.95
N ALA A 48 -9.31 -9.70 7.18
CA ALA A 48 -9.32 -8.95 8.42
C ALA A 48 -9.86 -9.73 9.62
N VAL A 49 -10.89 -10.56 9.41
CA VAL A 49 -11.37 -11.50 10.43
C VAL A 49 -10.25 -12.49 10.75
N SER A 50 -9.66 -13.10 9.73
CA SER A 50 -8.58 -14.07 9.88
C SER A 50 -7.38 -13.49 10.63
N ALA A 51 -6.93 -12.29 10.24
CA ALA A 51 -5.85 -11.58 10.91
C ALA A 51 -6.23 -11.19 12.34
N ALA A 52 -7.47 -10.77 12.61
CA ALA A 52 -7.92 -10.43 13.96
C ALA A 52 -8.01 -11.67 14.87
N LEU A 53 -8.41 -12.82 14.34
CA LEU A 53 -8.47 -14.10 15.06
C LEU A 53 -7.05 -14.64 15.32
N MET A 54 -6.18 -14.61 14.32
CA MET A 54 -4.78 -15.08 14.42
C MET A 54 -3.94 -14.22 15.37
N LEU A 55 -4.16 -12.90 15.38
CA LEU A 55 -3.39 -11.98 16.23
C LEU A 55 -3.87 -11.96 17.69
N GLY A 56 -4.84 -12.81 18.04
CA GLY A 56 -5.36 -12.95 19.40
C GLY A 56 -6.25 -11.78 19.79
N VAL A 57 -7.55 -12.04 19.90
CA VAL A 57 -8.47 -11.18 20.64
C VAL A 57 -8.15 -11.38 22.13
N ASP A 58 -7.09 -10.72 22.59
CA ASP A 58 -6.90 -10.50 24.01
C ASP A 58 -6.84 -9.00 24.25
N SER A 59 -8.03 -8.41 24.21
CA SER A 59 -8.31 -7.03 24.63
C SER A 59 -8.05 -6.80 26.12
N SER A 60 -7.81 -7.87 26.89
CA SER A 60 -7.55 -7.83 28.33
C SER A 60 -6.14 -7.35 28.68
N SER A 61 -5.13 -7.66 27.86
CA SER A 61 -3.72 -7.34 28.13
C SER A 61 -3.25 -5.99 27.57
N ARG A 62 -3.98 -5.40 26.61
CA ARG A 62 -3.66 -4.07 26.05
C ARG A 62 -4.14 -2.89 26.91
N VAL A 63 -5.03 -3.13 27.86
CA VAL A 63 -5.40 -2.12 28.89
C VAL A 63 -4.35 -2.10 30.01
N ALA A 64 -3.59 -3.18 30.19
CA ALA A 64 -2.59 -3.32 31.25
C ALA A 64 -1.16 -2.89 30.86
N HIS A 65 -0.79 -2.90 29.57
CA HIS A 65 0.49 -2.37 29.08
C HIS A 65 0.32 -1.01 28.41
N GLY A 66 1.01 -0.01 28.98
CA GLY A 66 1.00 1.41 28.67
C GLY A 66 0.61 1.81 27.25
N GLN A 67 -0.41 2.67 27.19
CA GLN A 67 -0.71 3.66 26.16
C GLN A 67 0.07 3.52 24.84
N THR A 68 -0.59 3.09 23.76
CA THR A 68 -0.12 3.41 22.41
C THR A 68 -0.17 4.94 22.25
N GLY A 69 0.91 5.61 22.62
CA GLY A 69 1.07 7.06 22.54
C GLY A 69 0.59 7.57 21.18
N GLY A 70 -0.15 8.68 21.20
CA GLY A 70 -0.59 9.36 19.99
C GLY A 70 0.57 9.66 19.06
N PHE A 71 0.25 9.98 17.80
CA PHE A 71 1.24 10.66 16.96
C PHE A 71 1.59 11.99 17.64
N GLU A 72 2.87 12.22 17.95
CA GLU A 72 3.36 13.46 18.55
C GLU A 72 3.53 14.55 17.47
N LEU A 73 2.50 14.75 16.66
CA LEU A 73 2.53 15.65 15.52
C LEU A 73 1.59 16.84 15.73
N SER A 74 2.07 18.05 15.43
CA SER A 74 1.23 19.23 15.37
C SER A 74 0.37 19.25 14.09
N ASP A 75 -0.68 20.07 14.08
CA ASP A 75 -1.56 20.23 12.91
C ASP A 75 -0.80 20.63 11.65
N LEU A 76 0.19 21.53 11.80
CA LEU A 76 1.06 21.92 10.70
C LEU A 76 1.89 20.74 10.19
N GLN A 77 2.38 19.87 11.09
CA GLN A 77 3.12 18.67 10.70
C GLN A 77 2.22 17.68 9.95
N TRP A 78 0.97 17.52 10.36
CA TRP A 78 -0.01 16.73 9.61
C TRP A 78 -0.24 17.30 8.22
N LEU A 79 -0.46 18.63 8.14
CA LEU A 79 -0.79 19.32 6.90
C LEU A 79 0.25 19.12 5.80
N TRP A 80 1.55 19.12 6.13
CA TRP A 80 2.60 18.93 5.11
C TRP A 80 3.05 17.47 4.96
N ARG A 81 3.02 16.65 6.03
CA ARG A 81 3.49 15.25 5.95
C ARG A 81 2.55 14.37 5.12
N ILE A 82 1.25 14.64 5.13
CA ILE A 82 0.28 13.94 4.29
C ILE A 82 0.59 14.14 2.80
N PRO A 83 0.62 15.35 2.22
CA PRO A 83 0.97 15.51 0.81
C PRO A 83 2.42 15.11 0.52
N ALA A 84 3.36 15.31 1.44
CA ALA A 84 4.73 14.83 1.26
C ALA A 84 4.81 13.31 1.09
N SER A 85 3.91 12.54 1.72
CA SER A 85 3.85 11.09 1.55
C SER A 85 3.54 10.69 0.09
N GLY A 86 2.65 11.43 -0.58
CA GLY A 86 2.37 11.25 -2.00
C GLY A 86 3.59 11.49 -2.88
N ALA A 87 4.36 12.54 -2.58
CA ALA A 87 5.60 12.84 -3.30
C ALA A 87 6.69 11.77 -3.06
N ILE A 88 6.84 11.30 -1.82
CA ILE A 88 7.78 10.21 -1.49
C ILE A 88 7.42 8.95 -2.26
N TYR A 89 6.14 8.56 -2.25
CA TYR A 89 5.67 7.40 -3.00
C TYR A 89 5.99 7.52 -4.49
N PHE A 90 5.66 8.67 -5.09
CA PHE A 90 5.93 8.94 -6.50
C PHE A 90 7.42 8.78 -6.84
N VAL A 91 8.31 9.38 -6.05
CA VAL A 91 9.76 9.28 -6.27
C VAL A 91 10.25 7.83 -6.15
N LEU A 92 9.77 7.08 -5.14
CA LEU A 92 10.16 5.69 -4.96
C LEU A 92 9.66 4.79 -6.09
N PHE A 93 8.42 4.99 -6.52
CA PHE A 93 7.83 4.26 -7.65
C PHE A 93 8.61 4.53 -8.93
N PHE A 94 8.84 5.81 -9.25
CA PHE A 94 9.58 6.20 -10.44
C PHE A 94 11.03 5.69 -10.44
N ALA A 95 11.72 5.80 -9.30
CA ALA A 95 13.08 5.27 -9.16
C ALA A 95 13.13 3.75 -9.36
N ALA A 96 12.17 3.01 -8.81
CA ALA A 96 12.08 1.57 -9.00
C ALA A 96 11.78 1.20 -10.47
N GLY A 97 10.90 1.96 -11.13
CA GLY A 97 10.59 1.79 -12.55
C GLY A 97 11.80 2.01 -13.44
N LEU A 98 12.60 3.05 -13.17
CA LEU A 98 13.85 3.31 -13.89
C LEU A 98 14.87 2.18 -13.73
N ILE A 99 14.94 1.55 -12.55
CA ILE A 99 15.84 0.42 -12.30
C ILE A 99 15.45 -0.80 -13.15
N ILE A 100 14.15 -1.09 -13.25
CA ILE A 100 13.69 -2.26 -14.03
C ILE A 100 13.51 -1.96 -15.52
N TRP A 101 13.49 -0.69 -15.93
CA TRP A 101 13.20 -0.23 -17.30
C TRP A 101 13.95 -1.03 -18.38
N PRO A 102 15.26 -1.32 -18.27
CA PRO A 102 15.98 -2.07 -19.30
C PRO A 102 15.41 -3.47 -19.59
N PHE A 103 14.69 -4.06 -18.63
CA PHE A 103 14.12 -5.41 -18.74
C PHE A 103 12.69 -5.43 -19.27
N VAL A 104 11.99 -4.28 -19.24
CA VAL A 104 10.56 -4.20 -19.56
C VAL A 104 10.25 -3.19 -20.67
N GLN A 105 11.22 -2.39 -21.11
CA GLN A 105 11.03 -1.32 -22.09
C GLN A 105 10.36 -1.78 -23.39
N ASP A 106 10.76 -2.93 -23.95
CA ASP A 106 10.22 -3.42 -25.23
C ASP A 106 8.73 -3.75 -25.11
N PHE A 107 8.31 -4.23 -23.94
CA PHE A 107 6.91 -4.51 -23.66
C PHE A 107 6.10 -3.22 -23.54
N TYR A 108 6.56 -2.28 -22.71
CA TYR A 108 5.84 -1.02 -22.48
C TYR A 108 5.82 -0.12 -23.72
N THR A 109 6.91 -0.07 -24.49
CA THR A 109 6.97 0.69 -25.75
C THR A 109 5.99 0.17 -26.79
N ALA A 110 5.83 -1.16 -26.89
CA ALA A 110 4.83 -1.77 -27.77
C ALA A 110 3.37 -1.48 -27.37
N GLN A 111 3.14 -1.01 -26.14
CA GLN A 111 1.81 -0.70 -25.60
C GLN A 111 1.55 0.79 -25.42
N LEU A 112 2.47 1.66 -25.81
CA LEU A 112 2.32 3.12 -25.69
C LEU A 112 1.03 3.64 -26.34
N GLU A 113 0.57 3.01 -27.42
CA GLU A 113 -0.69 3.38 -28.09
C GLU A 113 -1.94 2.96 -27.31
N GLN A 114 -1.84 1.93 -26.46
CA GLN A 114 -2.95 1.40 -25.66
C GLN A 114 -3.01 1.99 -24.24
N GLN A 115 -1.87 2.44 -23.72
CA GLN A 115 -1.80 2.97 -22.36
C GLN A 115 -2.20 4.44 -22.32
N ARG A 116 -3.17 4.77 -21.46
CA ARG A 116 -3.53 6.16 -21.12
C ARG A 116 -2.49 6.79 -20.18
N LEU A 117 -1.21 6.74 -20.55
CA LEU A 117 -0.11 7.44 -19.86
C LEU A 117 -0.18 8.94 -20.18
N GLY A 118 -1.28 9.59 -19.78
CA GLY A 118 -1.47 11.03 -19.91
C GLY A 118 -0.90 11.78 -18.70
N LEU A 119 -1.02 13.12 -18.74
CA LEU A 119 -0.64 14.02 -17.64
C LEU A 119 -1.17 13.56 -16.27
N LEU A 120 -2.36 12.92 -16.24
CA LEU A 120 -3.04 12.39 -15.05
C LEU A 120 -2.30 11.29 -14.29
N LEU A 121 -1.24 10.69 -14.85
CA LEU A 121 -0.43 9.68 -14.18
C LEU A 121 0.22 10.24 -12.90
N PHE A 122 0.69 11.49 -12.96
CA PHE A 122 1.38 12.12 -11.84
C PHE A 122 0.43 12.39 -10.67
N GLU A 123 -0.75 12.92 -10.95
CA GLU A 123 -1.80 13.16 -9.96
C GLU A 123 -2.30 11.84 -9.38
N TRP A 124 -2.50 10.82 -10.22
CA TRP A 124 -2.96 9.51 -9.78
C TRP A 124 -1.97 8.82 -8.85
N GLU A 125 -0.68 8.75 -9.22
CA GLU A 125 0.33 8.12 -8.38
C GLU A 125 0.59 8.93 -7.10
N HIS A 126 0.51 10.26 -7.15
CA HIS A 126 0.58 11.09 -5.95
C HIS A 126 -0.58 10.81 -4.99
N LEU A 127 -1.82 10.80 -5.50
CA LEU A 127 -3.02 10.50 -4.70
C LEU A 127 -2.97 9.08 -4.13
N ASN A 128 -2.49 8.10 -4.90
CA ASN A 128 -2.24 6.75 -4.43
C ASN A 128 -1.25 6.73 -3.27
N GLY A 129 -0.15 7.46 -3.37
CA GLY A 129 0.80 7.59 -2.28
C GLY A 129 0.15 8.12 -1.00
N VAL A 130 -0.61 9.22 -1.09
CA VAL A 130 -1.37 9.77 0.05
C VAL A 130 -2.34 8.74 0.62
N TRP A 131 -3.10 8.07 -0.24
CA TRP A 131 -4.06 7.05 0.15
C TRP A 131 -3.38 5.88 0.90
N PHE A 132 -2.25 5.41 0.39
CA PHE A 132 -1.48 4.35 1.03
C PHE A 132 -0.86 4.79 2.34
N ALA A 133 -0.44 6.05 2.48
CA ALA A 133 0.01 6.56 3.76
C ALA A 133 -1.14 6.50 4.77
N LEU A 134 -2.33 7.00 4.43
CA LEU A 134 -3.49 6.99 5.32
C LEU A 134 -3.88 5.59 5.77
N ILE A 135 -3.80 4.61 4.87
CA ILE A 135 -4.02 3.19 5.18
C ILE A 135 -2.91 2.63 6.09
N THR A 136 -1.66 3.02 5.84
CA THR A 136 -0.50 2.49 6.56
C THR A 136 -0.36 3.07 7.97
N LEU A 137 -0.87 4.28 8.21
CA LEU A 137 -0.77 4.96 9.51
C LEU A 137 -1.37 4.17 10.69
N PRO A 138 -2.58 3.60 10.58
CA PRO A 138 -3.10 2.68 11.59
C PRO A 138 -2.19 1.48 11.82
N LEU A 139 -1.61 0.89 10.76
CA LEU A 139 -0.74 -0.28 10.87
C LEU A 139 0.53 0.04 11.67
N VAL A 140 1.24 1.11 11.32
CA VAL A 140 2.47 1.51 12.03
C VAL A 140 2.21 1.90 13.48
N ARG A 141 0.99 2.37 13.80
CA ARG A 141 0.61 2.69 15.19
C ARG A 141 0.34 1.45 16.03
N LEU A 142 -0.17 0.38 15.42
CA LEU A 142 -0.51 -0.86 16.11
C LEU A 142 0.71 -1.72 16.42
N VAL A 143 1.84 -1.50 15.74
CA VAL A 143 3.08 -2.24 15.98
C VAL A 143 3.81 -1.63 17.18
N PRO A 144 4.00 -2.38 18.29
CA PRO A 144 4.79 -1.90 19.42
C PRO A 144 6.28 -1.82 19.04
N GLY A 145 6.99 -0.87 19.67
CA GLY A 145 8.40 -0.61 19.44
C GLY A 145 8.67 0.71 18.72
N GLY A 146 9.90 0.86 18.21
CA GLY A 146 10.33 2.05 17.49
C GLY A 146 9.89 2.09 16.02
N TRP A 147 10.11 3.23 15.37
CA TRP A 147 9.74 3.48 13.97
C TRP A 147 10.29 2.42 13.00
N LEU A 148 11.48 1.87 13.25
CA LEU A 148 12.09 0.88 12.36
C LEU A 148 11.28 -0.43 12.34
N ARG A 149 10.87 -0.94 13.51
CA ARG A 149 10.07 -2.17 13.59
C ARG A 149 8.71 -1.96 12.93
N ALA A 150 8.05 -0.86 13.25
CA ALA A 150 6.78 -0.48 12.62
C ALA A 150 6.90 -0.34 11.10
N GLY A 151 8.00 0.27 10.63
CA GLY A 151 8.28 0.48 9.21
C GLY A 151 8.59 -0.81 8.47
N ILE A 152 9.35 -1.74 9.05
CA ILE A 152 9.59 -3.06 8.45
C ILE A 152 8.27 -3.83 8.34
N THR A 153 7.45 -3.83 9.40
CA THR A 153 6.14 -4.51 9.37
C THR A 153 5.21 -3.91 8.32
N ALA A 154 5.11 -2.58 8.27
CA ALA A 154 4.32 -1.88 7.27
C ALA A 154 4.84 -2.09 5.84
N GLY A 155 6.15 -1.97 5.64
CA GLY A 155 6.80 -2.20 4.36
C GLY A 155 6.57 -3.63 3.87
N ALA A 156 6.72 -4.63 4.73
CA ALA A 156 6.44 -6.02 4.38
C ALA A 156 4.97 -6.23 4.00
N ALA A 157 4.02 -5.62 4.73
CA ALA A 157 2.61 -5.72 4.40
C ALA A 157 2.29 -5.09 3.03
N LEU A 158 2.79 -3.89 2.75
CA LEU A 158 2.61 -3.23 1.46
C LEU A 158 3.29 -4.02 0.32
N CYS A 159 4.50 -4.51 0.55
CA CYS A 159 5.26 -5.32 -0.41
C CYS A 159 4.49 -6.59 -0.79
N LEU A 160 4.04 -7.37 0.20
CA LEU A 160 3.42 -8.67 -0.02
C LEU A 160 1.99 -8.55 -0.56
N ILE A 161 1.16 -7.70 0.06
CA ILE A 161 -0.27 -7.63 -0.25
C ILE A 161 -0.50 -6.83 -1.53
N ARG A 162 0.12 -5.65 -1.64
CA ARG A 162 -0.08 -4.75 -2.77
C ARG A 162 0.91 -5.04 -3.90
N GLY A 163 2.21 -5.07 -3.58
CA GLY A 163 3.24 -5.21 -4.60
C GLY A 163 3.22 -6.57 -5.29
N ILE A 164 3.43 -7.63 -4.52
CA ILE A 164 3.63 -8.97 -5.06
C ILE A 164 2.30 -9.67 -5.30
N GLY A 165 1.35 -9.59 -4.35
CA GLY A 165 0.14 -10.41 -4.31
C GLY A 165 -0.68 -10.41 -5.61
N GLY A 166 -0.89 -9.23 -6.21
CA GLY A 166 -1.67 -9.10 -7.45
C GLY A 166 -0.95 -9.60 -8.71
N LEU A 167 0.37 -9.77 -8.66
CA LEU A 167 1.18 -10.14 -9.82
C LEU A 167 1.53 -11.62 -9.87
N VAL A 168 1.36 -12.34 -8.74
CA VAL A 168 1.63 -13.79 -8.67
C VAL A 168 0.66 -14.55 -9.57
N ALA A 169 -0.61 -14.12 -9.59
CA ALA A 169 -1.61 -14.73 -10.44
C ALA A 169 -1.31 -14.48 -11.93
N PRO A 170 -1.54 -15.47 -12.80
CA PRO A 170 -1.50 -15.26 -14.24
C PRO A 170 -2.42 -14.09 -14.65
N SER A 171 -1.88 -13.16 -15.44
CA SER A 171 -2.62 -12.04 -16.00
C SER A 171 -2.67 -12.16 -17.52
N PRO A 172 -3.84 -11.93 -18.15
CA PRO A 172 -3.94 -11.85 -19.61
C PRO A 172 -3.25 -10.59 -20.16
N TYR A 173 -3.01 -9.58 -19.32
CA TYR A 173 -2.45 -8.30 -19.72
C TYR A 173 -0.92 -8.27 -19.68
N MET A 174 -0.30 -9.08 -18.83
CA MET A 174 1.15 -9.02 -18.59
C MET A 174 1.77 -10.43 -18.59
N PRO A 175 2.72 -10.73 -19.49
CA PRO A 175 3.45 -11.99 -19.53
C PRO A 175 4.22 -12.27 -18.24
N ALA A 176 4.52 -13.55 -17.97
CA ALA A 176 5.19 -13.96 -16.74
C ALA A 176 6.55 -13.28 -16.51
N SER A 177 7.34 -13.09 -17.57
CA SER A 177 8.63 -12.41 -17.51
C SER A 177 8.50 -10.95 -17.09
N ILE A 178 7.49 -10.23 -17.59
CA ILE A 178 7.25 -8.83 -17.24
C ILE A 178 6.66 -8.72 -15.84
N ARG A 179 5.71 -9.60 -15.47
CA ARG A 179 5.16 -9.65 -14.10
C ARG A 179 6.26 -9.80 -13.06
N PHE A 180 7.25 -10.67 -13.33
CA PHE A 180 8.38 -10.87 -12.43
C PHE A 180 9.15 -9.57 -12.18
N TRP A 181 9.56 -8.84 -13.22
CA TRP A 181 10.27 -7.58 -13.05
C TRP A 181 9.40 -6.50 -12.41
N HIS A 182 8.12 -6.45 -12.78
CA HIS A 182 7.17 -5.54 -12.17
C HIS A 182 6.99 -5.83 -10.67
N MET A 183 6.99 -7.10 -10.23
CA MET A 183 7.00 -7.46 -8.80
C MET A 183 8.19 -6.87 -8.05
N PHE A 184 9.38 -6.83 -8.66
CA PHE A 184 10.53 -6.18 -8.02
C PHE A 184 10.32 -4.68 -7.88
N GLU A 185 9.87 -4.02 -8.95
CA GLU A 185 9.56 -2.58 -8.92
C GLU A 185 8.54 -2.25 -7.83
N VAL A 186 7.34 -2.83 -7.92
CA VAL A 186 6.24 -2.49 -6.99
C VAL A 186 6.48 -3.08 -5.62
N GLY A 187 7.11 -4.25 -5.50
CA GLY A 187 7.42 -4.88 -4.22
C GLY A 187 8.44 -4.05 -3.44
N TRP A 188 9.54 -3.68 -4.08
CA TRP A 188 10.61 -2.89 -3.46
C TRP A 188 10.13 -1.48 -3.09
N SER A 189 9.51 -0.76 -4.03
CA SER A 189 9.03 0.60 -3.78
C SER A 189 8.02 0.65 -2.62
N ASN A 190 7.08 -0.30 -2.56
CA ASN A 190 6.12 -0.40 -1.45
C ASN A 190 6.79 -0.76 -0.11
N PHE A 191 7.81 -1.63 -0.12
CA PHE A 191 8.56 -1.95 1.09
C PHE A 191 9.26 -0.72 1.67
N VAL A 192 10.03 -0.03 0.83
CA VAL A 192 10.75 1.19 1.21
C VAL A 192 9.77 2.31 1.59
N TYR A 193 8.62 2.37 0.93
CA TYR A 193 7.57 3.33 1.27
C TYR A 193 7.02 3.12 2.68
N GLY A 194 6.76 1.88 3.09
CA GLY A 194 6.31 1.58 4.47
C GLY A 194 7.32 2.03 5.53
N LEU A 195 8.62 1.85 5.27
CA LEU A 195 9.70 2.40 6.11
C LEU A 195 9.67 3.93 6.15
N ALA A 196 9.50 4.57 5.00
CA ALA A 196 9.45 6.02 4.90
C ALA A 196 8.24 6.60 5.66
N ILE A 197 7.06 5.98 5.58
CA ILE A 197 5.88 6.40 6.35
C ILE A 197 6.12 6.28 7.84
N ALA A 198 6.66 5.15 8.32
CA ALA A 198 6.98 5.03 9.73
C ALA A 198 8.00 6.08 10.17
N TYR A 199 9.04 6.34 9.37
CA TYR A 199 10.05 7.36 9.67
C TYR A 199 9.49 8.79 9.68
N VAL A 200 8.56 9.11 8.76
CA VAL A 200 7.96 10.43 8.64
C VAL A 200 6.95 10.68 9.74
N PHE A 201 6.19 9.67 10.21
CA PHE A 201 5.08 9.91 11.13
C PHE A 201 5.33 9.48 12.58
N LEU A 202 6.27 8.58 12.84
CA LEU A 202 6.57 8.14 14.21
C LEU A 202 7.75 8.91 14.83
N PRO A 203 7.73 9.11 16.16
CA PRO A 203 8.87 9.67 16.87
C PRO A 203 10.09 8.75 16.75
N ARG A 204 11.28 9.37 16.63
CA ARG A 204 12.55 8.64 16.46
C ARG A 204 13.17 8.16 17.77
N ARG A 205 12.70 8.69 18.91
CA ARG A 205 13.12 8.21 20.22
C ARG A 205 12.50 6.82 20.45
N PRO A 206 13.25 5.86 21.03
CA PRO A 206 12.65 4.62 21.49
C PRO A 206 11.47 4.96 22.40
N ARG A 207 10.27 4.42 22.14
CA ARG A 207 9.26 4.39 23.19
C ARG A 207 9.91 3.64 24.34
N ALA A 208 9.97 4.28 25.51
CA ALA A 208 10.38 3.58 26.72
C ALA A 208 9.53 2.29 26.79
N GLU A 209 10.20 1.15 26.87
CA GLU A 209 9.52 -0.10 27.19
C GLU A 209 8.96 0.11 28.60
N ALA A 210 7.65 0.31 28.67
CA ALA A 210 6.90 0.41 29.91
C ALA A 210 6.33 -0.96 30.27
#